data_AF-A0AAN6UUI6-F1
#
_entry.id   AF-A0AAN6UUI6-F1
#
_cell.length_a   1.000
_cell.length_b   1.000
_cell.length_c   1.000
_cell.angle_alpha   90.00
_cell.angle_beta   90.00
_cell.angle_gamma   90.00
#
_symmetry.space_group_name_H-M   'P 1'
#
loop_
_entity.id
_entity.type
_entity.pdbx_description
1 polymer ?
#
loop_
_entity_poly.entity_id
_entity_poly.type
_entity_poly.pdbx_seq_one_letter_code
_entity_poly.pdbx_strand_id
1 'polypeptide(L)'
;LKGGGTTERLVLDGVMKRVRCVVGRATTCWKAHREGDPDALFVVKDSWQYLERNDKGGLLREATSKGIVQVARYYYYETVQVRNIEDDI
;
A
#
# COMPACT_ATOMS: atom_id res chain seq x y z
N LEU A 1 15.83 -9.94 0.67
CA LEU A 1 16.03 -11.16 -0.12
C LEU A 1 16.36 -10.71 -1.54
N LYS A 2 17.50 -11.14 -2.09
CA LYS A 2 18.04 -10.67 -3.38
C LYS A 2 17.79 -11.76 -4.43
N GLY A 3 17.23 -11.41 -5.59
CA GLY A 3 17.42 -12.14 -6.84
C GLY A 3 16.21 -12.86 -7.42
N GLY A 4 15.44 -12.15 -8.25
CA GLY A 4 14.47 -12.70 -9.17
C GLY A 4 13.70 -11.55 -9.81
N GLY A 5 14.11 -11.10 -11.00
CA GLY A 5 13.43 -10.05 -11.76
C GLY A 5 12.05 -10.46 -12.30
N THR A 6 11.31 -11.24 -11.54
CA THR A 6 9.94 -11.64 -11.82
C THR A 6 9.03 -10.58 -11.24
N THR A 7 8.37 -9.83 -12.13
CA THR A 7 7.28 -8.93 -11.76
C THR A 7 6.24 -9.71 -10.97
N GLU A 8 6.09 -9.39 -9.69
CA GLU A 8 4.98 -9.89 -8.89
C GLU A 8 3.70 -9.17 -9.32
N ARG A 9 2.62 -9.93 -9.54
CA ARG A 9 1.31 -9.37 -9.87
C ARG A 9 0.33 -9.65 -8.74
N LEU A 10 -0.25 -8.58 -8.22
CA LEU A 10 -1.36 -8.65 -7.28
C LEU A 10 -2.66 -8.40 -8.04
N VAL A 11 -3.64 -9.27 -7.84
CA VAL A 11 -5.00 -9.13 -8.38
C VAL A 11 -5.86 -8.46 -7.31
N LEU A 12 -6.49 -7.32 -7.64
CA LEU A 12 -7.38 -6.62 -6.72
C LEU A 12 -8.76 -7.31 -6.71
N ASP A 13 -9.08 -7.98 -5.60
CA ASP A 13 -10.34 -8.72 -5.43
C ASP A 13 -11.53 -7.79 -5.19
N GLY A 14 -11.28 -6.66 -4.54
CA GLY A 14 -12.34 -5.72 -4.21
C GLY A 14 -11.90 -4.62 -3.25
N VAL A 15 -12.68 -3.54 -3.23
CA VAL A 15 -12.48 -2.44 -2.29
C VAL A 15 -12.92 -2.90 -0.91
N MET A 16 -12.00 -2.88 0.07
CA MET A 16 -12.33 -3.11 1.48
C MET A 16 -12.87 -1.85 2.13
N LYS A 17 -12.26 -0.71 1.81
CA LYS A 17 -12.63 0.59 2.39
C LYS A 17 -12.26 1.70 1.44
N ARG A 18 -13.19 2.63 1.23
CA ARG A 18 -12.94 3.89 0.54
C ARG A 18 -13.38 5.03 1.44
N VAL A 19 -12.44 5.88 1.82
CA VAL A 19 -12.71 7.14 2.51
C VAL A 19 -12.56 8.24 1.48
N ARG A 20 -13.68 8.89 1.14
CA ARG A 20 -13.71 10.06 0.25
C ARG A 20 -13.45 11.32 1.07
N CYS A 21 -12.79 12.31 0.48
CA CYS A 21 -12.69 13.65 1.06
C CYS A 21 -12.95 14.68 -0.04
N VAL A 22 -13.57 15.80 0.33
CA VAL A 22 -13.80 16.95 -0.58
C VAL A 22 -12.53 17.80 -0.70
N VAL A 23 -11.68 17.79 0.34
CA VAL A 23 -10.36 18.44 0.37
C VAL A 23 -9.40 17.48 1.10
N GLY A 24 -8.40 16.94 0.40
CA GLY A 24 -7.36 16.06 0.96
C GLY A 24 -7.68 14.55 1.00
N ARG A 25 -6.97 13.82 1.88
CA ARG A 25 -6.90 12.36 2.16
C ARG A 25 -8.06 11.49 1.64
N ALA A 26 -8.13 11.28 0.34
CA ALA A 26 -8.73 10.07 -0.19
C ALA A 26 -7.84 8.88 0.22
N THR A 27 -8.45 7.81 0.70
CA THR A 27 -7.75 6.55 0.93
C THR A 27 -8.63 5.44 0.44
N THR A 28 -8.07 4.59 -0.42
CA THR A 28 -8.72 3.36 -0.82
C THR A 28 -7.84 2.19 -0.38
N CYS A 29 -8.43 1.26 0.35
CA CYS A 29 -7.83 -0.02 0.68
C CYS A 29 -8.53 -1.09 -0.14
N TRP A 30 -7.76 -1.95 -0.81
CA TRP A 30 -8.25 -3.11 -1.53
C TRP A 30 -7.75 -4.38 -0.87
N LYS A 31 -8.60 -5.41 -0.94
CA LYS A 31 -8.19 -6.79 -0.76
C LYS A 31 -7.55 -7.24 -2.07
N ALA A 32 -6.43 -7.93 -1.98
CA ALA A 32 -5.77 -8.51 -3.12
C ALA A 32 -5.22 -9.89 -2.79
N HIS A 33 -4.95 -10.68 -3.82
CA HIS A 33 -4.17 -11.90 -3.72
C HIS A 33 -3.04 -11.89 -4.76
N ARG A 34 -2.05 -12.75 -4.57
CA ARG A 34 -0.99 -12.94 -5.56
C ARG A 34 -1.49 -13.78 -6.72
N GLU A 35 -1.22 -13.34 -7.95
CA GLU A 35 -1.56 -14.13 -9.14
C GLU A 35 -0.95 -15.54 -9.06
N GLY A 36 -1.79 -16.56 -9.22
CA GLY A 36 -1.40 -17.97 -9.08
C GLY A 36 -1.35 -18.50 -7.64
N ASP A 37 -1.62 -17.67 -6.63
CA ASP A 37 -1.70 -18.05 -5.22
C ASP A 37 -2.84 -17.28 -4.49
N PRO A 38 -4.10 -17.75 -4.61
CA PRO A 38 -5.26 -17.09 -4.01
C PRO A 38 -5.27 -17.08 -2.47
N ASP A 39 -4.51 -17.96 -1.82
CA ASP A 39 -4.44 -18.05 -0.36
C ASP A 39 -3.49 -17.00 0.24
N ALA A 40 -2.54 -16.50 -0.56
CA ALA A 40 -1.68 -15.39 -0.19
C ALA A 40 -2.42 -14.04 -0.29
N LEU A 41 -3.06 -13.63 0.80
CA LEU A 41 -3.83 -12.39 0.90
C LEU A 41 -2.99 -11.16 1.25
N PHE A 42 -3.32 -10.05 0.60
CA PHE A 42 -2.69 -8.75 0.77
C PHE A 42 -3.73 -7.63 0.93
N VAL A 43 -3.29 -6.53 1.54
CA VAL A 43 -4.03 -5.27 1.54
C VAL A 43 -3.21 -4.23 0.79
N VAL A 44 -3.73 -3.77 -0.34
CA VAL A 44 -3.17 -2.64 -1.06
C VAL A 44 -3.80 -1.39 -0.47
N LYS A 45 -2.99 -0.46 0.03
CA LYS A 45 -3.47 0.84 0.51
C LYS A 45 -2.92 1.93 -0.39
N ASP A 46 -3.81 2.54 -1.15
CA ASP A 46 -3.53 3.78 -1.87
C ASP A 46 -4.04 4.93 -1.03
N SER A 47 -3.18 5.92 -0.86
CA SER A 47 -3.50 7.10 -0.09
C SER A 47 -2.69 8.26 -0.61
N TRP A 48 -3.38 9.35 -0.90
CA TRP A 48 -2.75 10.62 -1.20
C TRP A 48 -2.04 11.17 0.05
N GLN A 49 -0.82 11.70 -0.11
CA GLN A 49 -0.04 12.24 1.00
C GLN A 49 0.89 13.35 0.53
N TYR A 50 0.83 14.50 1.21
CA TYR A 50 1.84 15.55 1.12
C TYR A 50 3.22 15.01 1.54
N LEU A 51 4.24 15.29 0.72
CA LEU A 51 5.63 14.86 0.92
C LEU A 51 6.22 15.24 2.29
N GLU A 52 5.70 16.28 2.93
CA GLU A 52 6.17 16.78 4.23
C GLU A 52 5.83 15.86 5.42
N ARG A 53 5.00 14.81 5.22
CA ARG A 53 4.60 13.90 6.29
C ARG A 53 5.44 12.64 6.35
N ASN A 54 5.64 12.15 7.58
CA ASN A 54 6.41 10.95 7.90
C ASN A 54 6.05 9.74 7.03
N ASP A 55 7.08 9.00 6.60
CA ASP A 55 6.96 7.84 5.71
C ASP A 55 6.07 6.76 6.34
N LYS A 56 4.88 6.54 5.74
CA LYS A 56 3.92 5.52 6.17
C LYS A 56 4.53 4.12 6.07
N GLY A 57 5.38 3.87 5.08
CA GLY A 57 6.10 2.62 4.92
C GLY A 57 7.00 2.34 6.12
N GLY A 58 7.75 3.35 6.56
CA GLY A 58 8.60 3.31 7.76
C GLY A 58 7.85 2.89 9.02
N LEU A 59 6.67 3.45 9.29
CA LEU A 59 5.87 3.11 10.47
C LEU A 59 5.39 1.64 10.47
N LEU A 60 4.93 1.15 9.31
CA LEU A 60 4.52 -0.25 9.19
C LEU A 60 5.72 -1.20 9.31
N ARG A 61 6.88 -0.81 8.77
CA ARG A 61 8.13 -1.57 8.88
C ARG A 61 8.56 -1.70 10.34
N GLU A 62 8.49 -0.62 11.11
CA GLU A 62 8.79 -0.62 12.54
C GLU A 62 7.81 -1.50 13.35
N ALA A 63 6.51 -1.38 13.09
CA ALA A 63 5.53 -2.20 13.80
C ALA A 63 5.71 -3.70 13.47
N THR A 64 6.07 -4.01 12.23
CA THR A 64 6.39 -5.38 11.80
C THR A 64 7.64 -5.92 12.49
N SER A 65 8.71 -5.12 12.59
CA SER A 65 9.95 -5.54 13.27
C SER A 65 9.74 -5.75 14.77
N LYS A 66 8.80 -5.00 15.38
CA LYS A 66 8.37 -5.18 16.77
C LYS A 66 7.38 -6.33 16.98
N GLY A 67 6.98 -7.04 15.93
CA GLY A 67 6.06 -8.17 16.03
C GLY A 67 4.64 -7.80 16.45
N ILE A 68 4.21 -6.54 16.22
CA ILE A 68 2.86 -6.09 16.55
C ILE A 68 1.85 -6.79 15.63
N VAL A 69 0.89 -7.50 16.22
CA VAL A 69 -0.08 -8.33 15.48
C VAL A 69 -1.38 -7.58 15.12
N GLN A 70 -1.61 -6.42 15.73
CA GLN A 70 -2.82 -5.61 15.53
C GLN A 70 -2.77 -4.74 14.26
N VAL A 71 -1.64 -4.71 13.56
CA VAL A 71 -1.45 -3.95 12.32
C VAL A 71 -1.03 -4.87 11.18
N ALA A 72 -1.32 -4.44 9.95
CA ALA A 72 -0.85 -5.16 8.77
C ALA A 72 0.68 -5.20 8.73
N ARG A 73 1.24 -6.35 8.36
CA ARG A 73 2.68 -6.51 8.18
C ARG A 73 3.15 -5.72 6.95
N TYR A 74 4.32 -5.11 7.07
CA TYR A 74 4.98 -4.43 5.97
C TYR A 74 5.39 -5.44 4.91
N TYR A 75 4.96 -5.19 3.67
CA TYR A 75 5.38 -5.96 2.50
C TYR A 75 6.20 -5.07 1.57
N TYR A 76 5.56 -4.01 1.07
CA TYR A 76 6.15 -3.06 0.14
C TYR A 76 5.51 -1.68 0.31
N TYR A 77 6.29 -0.64 0.02
CA TYR A 77 5.83 0.74 -0.01
C TYR A 77 6.57 1.48 -1.12
N GLU A 78 5.84 2.29 -1.87
CA GLU A 78 6.37 3.16 -2.91
C GLU A 78 5.52 4.44 -2.99
N THR A 79 6.17 5.54 -3.35
CA THR A 79 5.50 6.78 -3.73
C THR A 79 5.42 6.83 -5.25
N VAL A 80 4.21 6.72 -5.79
CA VAL A 80 3.97 6.84 -7.24
C VAL A 80 3.85 8.33 -7.59
N GLN A 81 4.60 8.78 -8.61
CA GLN A 81 4.52 10.13 -9.15
C GLN A 81 3.99 10.08 -10.59
N VAL A 82 2.96 10.85 -10.90
CA VAL A 82 2.40 10.93 -12.26
C VAL A 82 3.02 12.14 -12.97
N ARG A 83 3.72 11.93 -14.08
CA ARG A 83 4.28 13.02 -14.94
C ARG A 83 5.26 14.00 -14.23
N ASN A 84 6.00 13.57 -13.19
CA ASN A 84 6.87 14.45 -12.36
C ASN A 84 6.12 15.62 -11.69
N ILE A 85 4.80 15.56 -11.61
CA ILE A 85 3.95 16.56 -10.96
C ILE A 85 3.13 15.80 -9.93
N GLU A 86 2.99 16.34 -8.71
CA GLU A 86 2.11 15.73 -7.71
C GLU A 86 0.69 15.64 -8.28
N ASP A 87 0.11 14.43 -8.26
CA ASP A 87 -1.20 14.15 -8.85
C ASP A 87 -2.33 14.62 -7.93
N ASP A 88 -2.63 15.92 -7.90
CA ASP A 88 -3.52 16.55 -6.89
C ASP A 88 -5.04 16.26 -7.03
N ILE A 89 -5.46 15.10 -7.58
CA ILE A 89 -6.89 14.76 -7.83
C ILE A 89 -7.26 13.34 -7.40
#